data_AF-A0A3B9Y9R7-F1
#
_entry.id   AF-A0A3B9Y9R7-F1
#
_cell.length_a   1.000
_cell.length_b   1.000
_cell.length_c   1.000
_cell.angle_alpha   90.00
_cell.angle_beta   90.00
_cell.angle_gamma   90.00
#
_symmetry.space_group_name_H-M   'P 1'
#
loop_
_entity.id
_entity.type
_entity.pdbx_description
1 polymer ?
#
loop_
_entity_poly.entity_id
_entity_poly.type
_entity_poly.pdbx_seq_one_letter_code
_entity_poly.pdbx_strand_id
1 'polypeptide(L)'
;MVRAISRPDLERVLSLLENVYRSGHRIFIIGNGGSAATASHFALDLAKNTIMAGAPRLKAISLTDHVPLITAWSNDTAYEHIFAEQLANMIEPGDMVIGISASGNSPNVINALLLARQYRAFTVG
;
A
#
# COMPACT_ATOMS: atom_id res chain seq x y z
N MET A 1 21.64 -12.57 -4.93
CA MET A 1 20.27 -12.03 -5.01
C MET A 1 19.63 -11.91 -3.62
N VAL A 2 19.27 -12.99 -2.92
CA VAL A 2 18.64 -12.90 -1.57
C VAL A 2 19.54 -12.27 -0.51
N ARG A 3 20.86 -12.52 -0.57
CA ARG A 3 21.84 -11.92 0.36
C ARG A 3 22.02 -10.39 0.21
N ALA A 4 21.47 -9.79 -0.85
CA ALA A 4 21.52 -8.34 -1.06
C ALA A 4 20.37 -7.60 -0.36
N ILE A 5 19.43 -8.33 0.26
CA ILE A 5 18.35 -7.72 1.02
C ILE A 5 18.93 -7.10 2.30
N SER A 6 18.70 -5.81 2.49
CA SER A 6 19.05 -5.06 3.70
C SER A 6 18.23 -5.56 4.89
N ARG A 7 18.89 -6.23 5.85
CA ARG A 7 18.24 -6.64 7.10
C ARG A 7 17.69 -5.45 7.90
N PRO A 8 18.42 -4.33 8.04
CA PRO A 8 17.89 -3.16 8.73
C PRO A 8 16.61 -2.60 8.09
N ASP A 9 16.52 -2.60 6.75
CA ASP A 9 15.30 -2.14 6.08
C ASP A 9 14.13 -3.09 6.30
N LEU A 10 14.38 -4.40 6.31
CA LEU A 10 13.35 -5.39 6.60
C LEU A 10 12.83 -5.23 8.04
N GLU A 11 13.73 -5.08 9.01
CA GLU A 11 13.38 -4.82 10.42
C GLU A 11 12.57 -3.53 10.59
N ARG A 12 12.94 -2.48 9.83
CA ARG A 12 12.19 -1.22 9.79
C ARG A 12 10.78 -1.41 9.25
N VAL A 13 10.61 -2.15 8.15
CA VAL A 13 9.29 -2.44 7.57
C VAL A 13 8.43 -3.25 8.55
N LEU A 14 9.00 -4.27 9.20
CA LEU A 14 8.29 -5.07 10.22
C LEU A 14 7.84 -4.20 11.40
N SER A 15 8.72 -3.32 11.90
CA SER A 15 8.41 -2.41 13.00
C SER A 15 7.26 -1.45 12.64
N LEU A 16 7.23 -0.94 11.40
CA LEU A 16 6.14 -0.09 10.91
C LEU A 16 4.83 -0.88 10.80
N LEU A 17 4.85 -2.08 10.24
CA LEU A 17 3.67 -2.95 10.15
C LEU A 17 3.08 -3.27 11.53
N GLU A 18 3.93 -3.59 12.51
CA GLU A 18 3.50 -3.84 13.88
C GLU A 18 2.87 -2.59 14.52
N ASN A 19 3.44 -1.41 14.30
CA ASN A 19 2.89 -0.16 14.81
C ASN A 19 1.49 0.10 14.23
N VAL A 20 1.35 0.02 12.90
CA VAL A 20 0.07 0.23 12.19
C VAL A 20 -0.98 -0.76 12.69
N TYR A 21 -0.60 -2.02 12.86
CA TYR A 21 -1.46 -3.06 13.41
C TYR A 21 -1.91 -2.77 14.84
N ARG A 22 -0.98 -2.48 15.75
CA ARG A 22 -1.28 -2.23 17.17
C ARG A 22 -2.13 -0.97 17.37
N SER A 23 -1.95 0.02 16.51
CA SER A 23 -2.69 1.29 16.53
C SER A 23 -4.03 1.21 15.77
N GLY A 24 -4.36 0.08 15.16
CA GLY A 24 -5.64 -0.14 14.48
C GLY A 24 -5.80 0.62 13.15
N HIS A 25 -4.69 1.08 12.58
CA HIS A 25 -4.63 1.79 11.30
C HIS A 25 -4.67 0.81 10.11
N ARG A 26 -4.80 1.37 8.90
CA ARG A 26 -4.92 0.62 7.63
C ARG A 26 -3.60 0.57 6.88
N ILE A 27 -3.47 -0.49 6.08
CA ILE A 27 -2.37 -0.69 5.14
C ILE A 27 -2.95 -0.69 3.73
N PHE A 28 -2.50 0.23 2.90
CA PHE A 28 -2.82 0.31 1.48
C PHE A 28 -1.65 -0.21 0.65
N ILE A 29 -1.93 -1.05 -0.34
CA ILE A 29 -0.88 -1.63 -1.20
C ILE A 29 -1.21 -1.31 -2.66
N ILE A 30 -0.19 -0.85 -3.39
CA ILE A 30 -0.36 -0.34 -4.76
C ILE A 30 0.79 -0.83 -5.66
N GLY A 31 0.52 -0.96 -6.96
CA GLY A 31 1.50 -1.37 -7.95
C GLY A 31 0.88 -1.52 -9.33
N ASN A 32 1.72 -1.68 -10.37
CA ASN A 32 1.28 -1.84 -11.76
C ASN A 32 1.63 -3.22 -12.32
N GLY A 33 0.80 -3.77 -13.21
CA GLY A 33 1.08 -5.04 -13.89
C GLY A 33 1.34 -6.19 -12.92
N GLY A 34 2.50 -6.85 -13.02
CA GLY A 34 2.90 -7.91 -12.07
C GLY A 34 2.94 -7.43 -10.62
N SER A 35 3.38 -6.19 -10.40
CA SER A 35 3.36 -5.56 -9.07
C SER A 35 1.93 -5.32 -8.57
N ALA A 36 0.95 -5.14 -9.46
CA ALA A 36 -0.45 -5.04 -9.08
C ALA A 36 -1.00 -6.38 -8.55
N ALA A 37 -0.66 -7.48 -9.23
CA ALA A 37 -1.00 -8.82 -8.76
C ALA A 37 -0.36 -9.11 -7.39
N THR A 38 0.91 -8.71 -7.18
CA THR A 38 1.56 -8.81 -5.87
C THR A 38 0.87 -7.94 -4.82
N ALA A 39 0.47 -6.71 -5.16
CA ALA A 39 -0.23 -5.83 -4.23
C ALA A 39 -1.57 -6.41 -3.75
N SER A 40 -2.39 -6.90 -4.69
CA SER A 40 -3.66 -7.58 -4.40
C SER A 40 -3.45 -8.80 -3.51
N HIS A 41 -2.54 -9.69 -3.91
CA HIS A 41 -2.26 -10.91 -3.15
C HIS A 41 -1.71 -10.60 -1.75
N PHE A 42 -0.84 -9.60 -1.62
CA PHE A 42 -0.28 -9.23 -0.34
C PHE A 42 -1.37 -8.67 0.60
N ALA A 43 -2.29 -7.85 0.08
CA ALA A 43 -3.43 -7.38 0.88
C ALA A 43 -4.32 -8.55 1.33
N LEU A 44 -4.56 -9.53 0.46
CA LEU A 44 -5.28 -10.76 0.79
C LEU A 44 -4.58 -11.56 1.90
N ASP A 45 -3.26 -11.75 1.79
CA ASP A 45 -2.49 -12.51 2.79
C ASP A 45 -2.55 -11.84 4.15
N LEU A 46 -2.38 -10.51 4.18
CA LEU A 46 -2.49 -9.75 5.42
C LEU A 46 -3.91 -9.79 6.02
N ALA A 47 -4.96 -9.73 5.19
CA ALA A 47 -6.33 -9.75 5.67
C ALA A 47 -6.77 -11.14 6.18
N LYS A 48 -6.31 -12.22 5.54
CA LYS A 48 -6.78 -13.59 5.81
C LYS A 48 -5.80 -14.45 6.61
N ASN A 49 -4.51 -14.38 6.33
CA ASN A 49 -3.52 -15.32 6.90
C ASN A 49 -2.98 -14.86 8.26
N THR A 50 -3.16 -13.61 8.67
CA THR A 50 -2.69 -13.11 10.00
C THR A 50 -3.75 -13.22 11.10
N ILE A 51 -4.81 -14.00 10.86
CA ILE A 51 -5.94 -14.17 11.78
C ILE A 51 -5.51 -14.99 13.00
N MET A 52 -5.65 -14.41 14.19
CA MET A 52 -5.40 -15.09 15.47
C MET A 52 -6.57 -14.85 16.44
N ALA A 53 -6.94 -15.88 17.21
CA ALA A 53 -8.00 -15.77 18.21
C ALA A 53 -7.62 -14.75 19.30
N GLY A 54 -8.55 -13.87 19.66
CA GLY A 54 -8.34 -12.83 20.68
C GLY A 54 -7.52 -11.62 20.22
N ALA A 55 -7.06 -11.58 18.97
CA ALA A 55 -6.28 -10.47 18.41
C ALA A 55 -7.12 -9.66 17.39
N PRO A 56 -6.88 -8.34 17.26
CA PRO A 56 -7.54 -7.53 16.23
C PRO A 56 -7.15 -8.00 14.82
N ARG A 57 -7.99 -7.68 13.83
CA ARG A 57 -7.72 -7.94 12.41
C ARG A 57 -6.77 -6.88 11.86
N LEU A 58 -5.87 -7.29 10.98
CA LEU A 58 -5.09 -6.36 10.18
C LEU A 58 -5.95 -5.84 9.03
N LYS A 59 -6.03 -4.51 8.88
CA LYS A 59 -6.84 -3.84 7.86
C LYS A 59 -5.97 -3.57 6.62
N ALA A 60 -5.95 -4.50 5.67
CA ALA A 60 -5.19 -4.35 4.43
C ALA A 60 -6.11 -4.21 3.22
N ILE A 61 -5.79 -3.27 2.32
CA ILE A 61 -6.57 -2.95 1.13
C ILE A 61 -5.61 -2.78 -0.06
N SER A 62 -5.89 -3.44 -1.17
CA SER A 62 -5.20 -3.14 -2.43
C SER A 62 -6.01 -2.15 -3.25
N LEU A 63 -5.37 -1.08 -3.74
CA LEU A 63 -6.03 -0.11 -4.64
C LEU A 63 -5.99 -0.54 -6.11
N THR A 64 -5.51 -1.76 -6.37
CA THR A 64 -5.43 -2.35 -7.72
C THR A 64 -6.70 -3.07 -8.14
N ASP A 65 -7.61 -3.33 -7.19
CA ASP A 65 -8.68 -4.31 -7.39
C ASP A 65 -10.01 -3.64 -7.81
N HIS A 66 -10.15 -2.33 -7.56
CA HIS A 66 -11.31 -1.55 -7.97
C HIS A 66 -11.19 -1.07 -9.42
N VAL A 67 -11.38 -1.98 -10.37
CA VAL A 67 -11.32 -1.69 -11.81
C VAL A 67 -12.15 -0.45 -12.20
N PRO A 68 -13.41 -0.28 -11.76
CA PRO A 68 -14.18 0.92 -12.11
C PRO A 68 -13.56 2.24 -11.65
N LEU A 69 -12.97 2.29 -10.44
CA LEU A 69 -12.29 3.50 -9.95
C LEU A 69 -11.01 3.79 -10.73
N ILE A 70 -10.24 2.75 -11.06
CA ILE A 70 -9.03 2.88 -11.86
C ILE A 70 -9.37 3.44 -13.24
N THR A 71 -10.38 2.88 -13.92
CA THR A 71 -10.75 3.30 -15.27
C THR A 71 -11.39 4.68 -15.28
N ALA A 72 -12.20 5.04 -14.28
CA ALA A 72 -12.80 6.36 -14.18
C ALA A 72 -11.73 7.46 -14.02
N TRP A 73 -10.82 7.30 -13.05
CA TRP A 73 -9.74 8.27 -12.85
C TRP A 73 -8.79 8.34 -14.05
N SER A 74 -8.48 7.19 -14.66
CA SER A 74 -7.65 7.17 -15.86
C SER A 74 -8.29 7.88 -17.04
N ASN A 75 -9.62 7.82 -17.19
CA ASN A 75 -10.36 8.44 -18.29
C ASN A 75 -10.57 9.95 -18.05
N ASP A 76 -10.95 10.32 -16.83
CA ASP A 76 -11.42 11.68 -16.52
C ASP A 76 -10.26 12.62 -16.12
N THR A 77 -9.11 12.06 -15.71
CA THR A 77 -7.93 12.85 -15.31
C THR A 77 -6.67 12.34 -16.01
N ALA A 78 -5.91 11.45 -15.39
CA ALA A 78 -4.75 10.79 -15.95
C ALA A 78 -4.44 9.51 -15.17
N TYR A 79 -3.81 8.54 -15.84
CA TYR A 79 -3.41 7.28 -15.22
C TYR A 79 -2.44 7.47 -14.04
N GLU A 80 -1.68 8.57 -14.00
CA GLU A 80 -0.75 8.90 -12.93
C GLU A 80 -1.41 9.31 -11.60
N HIS A 81 -2.73 9.50 -11.57
CA HIS A 81 -3.46 9.89 -10.37
C HIS A 81 -4.31 8.77 -9.78
N ILE A 82 -4.46 7.63 -10.48
CA ILE A 82 -5.42 6.56 -10.12
C ILE A 82 -5.30 6.06 -8.69
N PHE A 83 -4.09 5.98 -8.12
CA PHE A 83 -3.88 5.51 -6.76
C PHE A 83 -4.01 6.65 -5.75
N ALA A 84 -3.50 7.84 -6.07
CA ALA A 84 -3.56 8.99 -5.19
C ALA A 84 -5.02 9.41 -4.94
N GLU A 85 -5.85 9.46 -5.98
CA GLU A 85 -7.25 9.88 -5.83
C GLU A 85 -8.10 8.84 -5.07
N GLN A 86 -7.88 7.55 -5.31
CA GLN A 86 -8.50 6.50 -4.52
C GLN A 86 -8.07 6.58 -3.05
N LEU A 87 -6.77 6.83 -2.81
CA LEU A 87 -6.18 6.93 -1.48
C LEU A 87 -6.71 8.15 -0.72
N ALA A 88 -6.85 9.31 -1.38
CA ALA A 88 -7.32 10.56 -0.79
C ALA A 88 -8.70 10.45 -0.13
N ASN A 89 -9.56 9.56 -0.65
CA ASN A 89 -10.90 9.32 -0.09
C ASN A 89 -10.86 8.56 1.24
N MET A 90 -9.76 7.90 1.58
CA MET A 90 -9.70 6.95 2.68
C MET A 90 -8.59 7.23 3.68
N ILE A 91 -7.44 7.75 3.25
CA ILE A 91 -6.21 7.81 4.04
C ILE A 91 -6.35 8.70 5.28
N GLU A 92 -5.88 8.20 6.41
CA GLU A 92 -5.81 8.92 7.68
C GLU A 92 -4.37 9.00 8.20
N PRO A 93 -4.06 9.97 9.09
CA PRO A 93 -2.77 9.97 9.79
C PRO A 93 -2.52 8.65 10.52
N GLY A 94 -1.31 8.11 10.39
CA GLY A 94 -0.92 6.83 10.99
C GLY A 94 -1.22 5.58 10.15
N ASP A 95 -1.99 5.70 9.07
CA ASP A 95 -2.09 4.65 8.05
C ASP A 95 -0.73 4.41 7.36
N MET A 96 -0.64 3.32 6.59
CA MET A 96 0.57 2.95 5.85
C MET A 96 0.26 2.69 4.39
N VAL A 97 1.15 3.14 3.51
CA VAL A 97 1.07 2.88 2.07
C VAL A 97 2.34 2.19 1.60
N ILE A 98 2.16 1.05 0.92
CA ILE A 98 3.22 0.22 0.35
C ILE A 98 3.12 0.30 -1.17
N GLY A 99 4.10 0.94 -1.80
CA GLY A 99 4.26 0.98 -3.24
C GLY A 99 5.14 -0.16 -3.75
N ILE A 100 4.69 -0.89 -4.77
CA ILE A 100 5.49 -1.93 -5.42
C ILE A 100 5.72 -1.49 -6.87
N SER A 101 6.98 -1.23 -7.22
CA SER A 101 7.38 -0.90 -8.59
C SER A 101 8.75 -1.51 -8.90
N ALA A 102 8.82 -2.34 -9.94
CA ALA A 102 10.08 -2.92 -10.38
C ALA A 102 11.08 -1.86 -10.92
N SER A 103 10.58 -0.75 -11.44
CA SER A 103 11.42 0.34 -11.96
C SER A 103 11.70 1.44 -10.92
N GLY A 104 10.92 1.50 -9.84
CA GLY A 104 10.96 2.61 -8.87
C GLY A 104 10.44 3.96 -9.41
N ASN A 105 10.03 4.02 -10.68
CA ASN A 105 9.73 5.27 -11.40
C ASN A 105 8.28 5.41 -11.84
N SER A 106 7.37 4.54 -11.37
CA SER A 106 5.96 4.57 -11.76
C SER A 106 5.26 5.83 -11.20
N PRO A 107 4.81 6.79 -12.04
CA PRO A 107 4.27 8.07 -11.55
C PRO A 107 3.06 7.91 -10.63
N ASN A 108 2.14 6.98 -10.95
CA ASN A 108 0.97 6.70 -10.10
C ASN A 108 1.32 6.16 -8.72
N VAL A 109 2.38 5.35 -8.59
CA VAL A 109 2.86 4.86 -7.29
C VAL A 109 3.53 6.00 -6.53
N ILE A 110 4.40 6.77 -7.19
CA ILE A 110 5.11 7.91 -6.58
C ILE A 110 4.11 8.93 -6.05
N ASN A 111 3.12 9.33 -6.86
CA ASN A 111 2.11 10.32 -6.48
C ASN A 111 1.31 9.88 -5.24
N ALA A 112 0.93 8.61 -5.16
CA ALA A 112 0.24 8.08 -3.98
C ALA A 112 1.11 8.07 -2.72
N LEU A 113 2.41 7.75 -2.83
CA LEU A 113 3.34 7.82 -1.69
C LEU A 113 3.58 9.27 -1.25
N LEU A 114 3.65 10.22 -2.19
CA LEU A 114 3.76 11.64 -1.86
C LEU A 114 2.51 12.13 -1.12
N LEU A 115 1.31 11.78 -1.60
CA LEU A 115 0.05 12.07 -0.92
C LEU A 115 0.03 11.49 0.50
N ALA A 116 0.40 10.22 0.66
CA ALA A 116 0.45 9.57 1.97
C ALA A 116 1.31 10.35 2.97
N ARG A 117 2.48 10.85 2.55
CA ARG A 117 3.36 11.68 3.40
C ARG A 117 2.70 12.98 3.82
N GLN A 118 1.93 13.63 2.95
CA GLN A 118 1.18 14.85 3.28
C GLN A 118 0.16 14.59 4.40
N TYR A 119 -0.45 13.39 4.43
CA TYR A 119 -1.37 12.98 5.48
C TYR A 119 -0.69 12.46 6.76
N ARG A 120 0.65 12.48 6.82
CA ARG A 120 1.44 11.89 7.92
C ARG A 120 1.20 10.37 8.06
N ALA A 121 0.93 9.70 6.94
CA ALA A 121 0.94 8.25 6.85
C ALA A 121 2.37 7.73 6.60
N PHE A 122 2.63 6.50 7.02
CA PHE A 122 3.88 5.81 6.76
C PHE A 122 3.97 5.38 5.30
N THR A 123 5.17 5.44 4.72
CA THR A 123 5.40 5.00 3.33
C THR A 123 6.53 3.99 3.23
N VAL A 124 6.31 2.93 2.46
CA VAL A 124 7.31 1.94 2.05
C VAL A 124 7.24 1.78 0.53
N GLY A 125 8.40 1.71 -0.13
CA GLY A 125 8.52 1.57 -1.58
C GLY A 125 9.93 1.24 -2.00
#